data_AF-A0A3N9N6G4-F1
#
_entry.id   AF-A0A3N9N6G4-F1
#
_cell.length_a   1.000
_cell.length_b   1.000
_cell.length_c   1.000
_cell.angle_alpha   90.00
_cell.angle_beta   90.00
_cell.angle_gamma   90.00
#
_symmetry.space_group_name_H-M   'P 1'
#
loop_
_entity.id
_entity.type
_entity.pdbx_description
1 polymer ?
#
loop_
_entity_poly.entity_id
_entity_poly.type
_entity_poly.pdbx_seq_one_letter_code
_entity_poly.pdbx_strand_id
1 'polypeptide(L)'
;MHPCVDGPLELIAGKGIPIKDDHLVPGSVVVTLNDGLDTVYYEEKDYRIDYMHGMIFRLEHGAIPDQQFVYVYYEKYELFTLSSDYTIDYEDGYIARTQNSEIPDGATVLIDYTICKGGIEDELIDQAIIEAEDIMLRSLAPEYDALSTDQGLETAATLLTLSIVARGLAAGTLTSDRASDAYNRAREWQNLSAFWERKAWDAMGPFLDPCSLRSPVAQ
;
A
#
# COMPACT_ATOMS: atom_id res chain seq x y z
N MET A 1 6.85 -28.00 13.28
CA MET A 1 7.08 -27.63 11.87
C MET A 1 7.90 -28.77 11.26
N HIS A 2 7.56 -29.25 10.07
CA HIS A 2 8.32 -30.31 9.41
C HIS A 2 9.24 -29.68 8.37
N PRO A 3 10.54 -30.00 8.36
CA PRO A 3 11.45 -29.44 7.37
C PRO A 3 11.07 -29.93 5.97
N CYS A 4 11.01 -29.00 5.03
CA CYS A 4 10.87 -29.24 3.61
C CYS A 4 12.23 -29.52 2.97
N VAL A 5 12.22 -30.20 1.83
CA VAL A 5 13.40 -30.47 1.00
C VAL A 5 13.10 -30.07 -0.42
N ASP A 6 14.07 -29.39 -1.03
CA ASP A 6 14.11 -29.12 -2.45
C ASP A 6 15.47 -29.51 -3.05
N GLY A 7 15.45 -29.98 -4.29
CA GLY A 7 16.63 -30.39 -5.03
C GLY A 7 16.56 -31.77 -5.69
N PRO A 8 17.58 -32.11 -6.49
CA PRO A 8 18.82 -31.35 -6.67
C PRO A 8 18.61 -30.05 -7.48
N LEU A 9 19.15 -28.93 -6.97
CA LEU A 9 19.12 -27.61 -7.60
C LEU A 9 20.52 -27.25 -8.15
N GLU A 10 20.61 -26.88 -9.43
CA GLU A 10 21.86 -26.43 -10.05
C GLU A 10 22.10 -24.95 -9.76
N LEU A 11 23.13 -24.63 -8.97
CA LEU A 11 23.46 -23.24 -8.66
C LEU A 11 24.42 -22.63 -9.69
N ILE A 12 23.98 -21.56 -10.34
CA ILE A 12 24.72 -20.87 -11.40
C ILE A 12 25.21 -19.51 -10.89
N ALA A 13 26.46 -19.16 -11.20
CA ALA A 13 27.08 -17.91 -10.81
C ALA A 13 26.24 -16.69 -11.23
N GLY A 14 26.02 -15.77 -10.29
CA GLY A 14 25.27 -14.52 -10.52
C GLY A 14 23.77 -14.69 -10.73
N LYS A 15 23.22 -15.91 -10.69
CA LYS A 15 21.80 -16.18 -10.92
C LYS A 15 21.13 -16.68 -9.64
N GLY A 16 19.99 -16.09 -9.31
CA GLY A 16 19.10 -16.63 -8.28
C GLY A 16 18.35 -17.85 -8.82
N ILE A 17 18.35 -18.93 -8.06
CA ILE A 17 17.61 -20.15 -8.36
C ILE A 17 16.41 -20.21 -7.42
N PRO A 18 15.19 -20.42 -7.94
CA PRO A 18 14.02 -20.56 -7.08
C PRO A 18 14.10 -21.87 -6.30
N ILE A 19 13.77 -21.77 -5.02
CA ILE A 19 13.38 -22.88 -4.16
C ILE A 19 11.87 -23.10 -4.38
N LYS A 20 11.40 -24.33 -4.16
CA LYS A 20 10.01 -24.74 -4.39
C LYS A 20 8.96 -23.86 -3.68
N ASP A 21 9.27 -23.33 -2.51
CA ASP A 21 8.36 -22.49 -1.71
C ASP A 21 8.98 -21.10 -1.49
N ASP A 22 8.12 -20.10 -1.30
CA ASP A 22 8.44 -18.75 -0.86
C ASP A 22 8.24 -18.61 0.67
N HIS A 23 8.42 -17.39 1.20
CA HIS A 23 8.22 -17.07 2.61
C HIS A 23 8.89 -18.05 3.58
N LEU A 24 10.17 -18.27 3.36
CA LEU A 24 11.01 -19.16 4.14
C LEU A 24 11.28 -18.58 5.54
N VAL A 25 11.35 -19.43 6.56
CA VAL A 25 11.69 -19.00 7.92
C VAL A 25 13.18 -18.61 7.96
N PRO A 26 13.53 -17.36 8.34
CA PRO A 26 14.91 -16.91 8.43
C PRO A 26 15.78 -17.82 9.31
N GLY A 27 16.95 -18.23 8.79
CA GLY A 27 17.89 -19.09 9.50
C GLY A 27 17.50 -20.58 9.57
N SER A 28 16.38 -20.98 8.97
CA SER A 28 16.00 -22.40 8.87
C SER A 28 16.66 -23.14 7.70
N VAL A 29 17.24 -22.40 6.75
CA VAL A 29 17.74 -22.95 5.49
C VAL A 29 19.09 -23.64 5.71
N VAL A 30 19.20 -24.87 5.23
CA VAL A 30 20.43 -25.66 5.23
C VAL A 30 20.67 -26.19 3.83
N VAL A 31 21.82 -25.83 3.24
CA VAL A 31 22.21 -26.24 1.89
C VAL A 31 23.29 -27.30 1.97
N THR A 32 23.10 -28.41 1.27
CA THR A 32 24.02 -29.54 1.31
C THR A 32 24.36 -30.06 -0.08
N LEU A 33 25.51 -30.74 -0.19
CA LEU A 33 25.93 -31.36 -1.45
C LEU A 33 25.05 -32.55 -1.86
N ASN A 34 24.50 -33.26 -0.87
CA ASN A 34 23.66 -34.43 -1.06
C ASN A 34 22.52 -34.48 -0.04
N ASP A 35 21.58 -35.40 -0.27
CA ASP A 35 20.45 -35.68 0.61
C ASP A 35 20.85 -36.29 1.97
N GLY A 36 22.08 -36.81 2.09
CA GLY A 36 22.64 -37.35 3.33
C GLY A 36 23.17 -36.32 4.34
N LEU A 37 23.17 -35.02 4.00
CA LEU A 37 23.77 -33.94 4.80
C LEU A 37 25.30 -34.09 5.00
N ASP A 38 26.01 -34.77 4.10
CA ASP A 38 27.44 -35.09 4.28
C ASP A 38 28.35 -33.86 4.22
N THR A 39 28.02 -32.92 3.33
CA THR A 39 28.70 -31.62 3.21
C THR A 39 27.66 -30.53 3.35
N VAL A 40 27.78 -29.73 4.41
CA VAL A 40 26.91 -28.59 4.68
C VAL A 40 27.63 -27.31 4.30
N TYR A 41 26.95 -26.47 3.54
CA TYR A 41 27.40 -25.13 3.17
C TYR A 41 26.85 -24.09 4.15
N TYR A 42 27.55 -22.97 4.28
CA TYR A 42 27.19 -21.91 5.21
C TYR A 42 26.61 -20.69 4.48
N GLU A 43 25.48 -20.19 4.98
CA GLU A 43 24.88 -18.95 4.50
C GLU A 43 25.83 -17.76 4.74
N GLU A 44 25.76 -16.76 3.87
CA GLU A 44 26.62 -15.58 3.80
C GLU A 44 28.11 -15.87 3.54
N LYS A 45 28.49 -17.14 3.41
CA LYS A 45 29.84 -17.58 3.03
C LYS A 45 29.85 -18.31 1.69
N ASP A 46 28.97 -19.28 1.53
CA ASP A 46 28.90 -20.16 0.37
C ASP A 46 27.71 -19.82 -0.54
N TYR A 47 26.61 -19.39 0.07
CA TYR A 47 25.37 -18.96 -0.59
C TYR A 47 24.68 -17.84 0.21
N ARG A 48 23.66 -17.22 -0.35
CA ARG A 48 22.72 -16.31 0.34
C ARG A 48 21.29 -16.66 -0.05
N ILE A 49 20.34 -16.36 0.83
CA ILE A 49 18.91 -16.63 0.61
C ILE A 49 18.12 -15.32 0.57
N ASP A 50 17.24 -15.19 -0.42
CA ASP A 50 16.10 -14.27 -0.34
C ASP A 50 14.93 -15.05 0.27
N TYR A 51 14.75 -14.88 1.58
CA TYR A 51 13.75 -15.60 2.35
C TYR A 51 12.32 -15.25 1.94
N MET A 52 12.09 -14.04 1.46
CA MET A 52 10.75 -13.59 1.06
C MET A 52 10.34 -14.23 -0.26
N HIS A 53 11.23 -14.23 -1.25
CA HIS A 53 10.92 -14.73 -2.59
C HIS A 53 11.33 -16.20 -2.81
N GLY A 54 11.88 -16.87 -1.78
CA GLY A 54 12.32 -18.26 -1.90
C GLY A 54 13.45 -18.44 -2.91
N MET A 55 14.44 -17.53 -2.95
CA MET A 55 15.54 -17.62 -3.93
C MET A 55 16.86 -17.93 -3.25
N ILE A 56 17.62 -18.88 -3.80
CA ILE A 56 19.00 -19.15 -3.40
C ILE A 56 19.99 -18.58 -4.43
N PHE A 57 21.04 -17.95 -3.94
CA PHE A 57 22.13 -17.45 -4.77
C PHE A 57 23.45 -18.03 -4.29
N ARG A 58 24.23 -18.57 -5.23
CA ARG A 58 25.63 -18.91 -4.99
C ARG A 58 26.47 -17.65 -4.80
N LEU A 59 27.41 -17.68 -3.86
CA LEU A 59 28.43 -16.65 -3.72
C LEU A 59 29.68 -17.02 -4.54
N GLU A 60 30.25 -16.06 -5.28
CA GLU A 60 31.38 -16.32 -6.19
C GLU A 60 32.62 -16.87 -5.47
N HIS A 61 32.88 -16.39 -4.25
CA HIS A 61 34.00 -16.78 -3.40
C HIS A 61 33.68 -17.92 -2.43
N GLY A 62 32.51 -18.53 -2.57
CA GLY A 62 32.04 -19.64 -1.72
C GLY A 62 32.63 -20.99 -2.07
N ALA A 63 32.41 -21.98 -1.21
CA ALA A 63 32.84 -23.36 -1.41
C ALA A 63 31.98 -24.14 -2.43
N ILE A 64 30.83 -23.59 -2.86
CA ILE A 64 29.97 -24.19 -3.90
C ILE A 64 30.56 -23.83 -5.28
N PRO A 65 30.96 -24.81 -6.11
CA PRO A 65 31.39 -24.55 -7.49
C PRO A 65 30.27 -24.02 -8.37
N ASP A 66 30.61 -23.38 -9.50
CA ASP A 66 29.60 -23.03 -10.51
C ASP A 66 28.99 -24.31 -11.12
N GLN A 67 27.69 -24.27 -11.40
CA GLN A 67 26.90 -25.41 -11.92
C GLN A 67 26.88 -26.64 -10.98
N GLN A 68 27.16 -26.43 -9.69
CA GLN A 68 27.06 -27.50 -8.69
C GLN A 68 25.60 -27.77 -8.34
N PHE A 69 25.21 -29.04 -8.29
CA PHE A 69 23.94 -29.47 -7.74
C PHE A 69 23.99 -29.53 -6.22
N VAL A 70 22.97 -28.98 -5.56
CA VAL A 70 22.80 -28.97 -4.10
C VAL A 70 21.38 -29.39 -3.71
N TYR A 71 21.19 -29.76 -2.45
CA TYR A 71 19.89 -29.97 -1.81
C TYR A 71 19.68 -28.88 -0.76
N VAL A 72 18.44 -28.42 -0.62
CA VAL A 72 18.06 -27.32 0.28
C VAL A 72 16.98 -27.81 1.22
N TYR A 73 17.28 -27.77 2.51
CA TYR A 73 16.35 -28.07 3.61
C TYR A 73 15.89 -26.75 4.22
N TYR A 74 14.60 -26.60 4.53
CA TYR A 74 14.07 -25.33 5.06
C TYR A 74 12.75 -25.50 5.80
N GLU A 75 12.38 -24.50 6.59
CA GLU A 75 11.03 -24.31 7.10
C GLU A 75 10.38 -23.12 6.37
N LYS A 76 9.05 -23.11 6.26
CA LYS A 76 8.29 -22.03 5.60
C LYS A 76 7.16 -21.52 6.49
N TYR A 77 6.79 -20.26 6.28
CA TYR A 77 5.56 -19.70 6.82
C TYR A 77 4.36 -20.18 6.03
N GLU A 78 3.24 -20.29 6.71
CA GLU A 78 1.92 -20.45 6.10
C GLU A 78 1.25 -19.08 6.05
N LEU A 79 0.84 -18.67 4.86
CA LEU A 79 0.21 -17.37 4.66
C LEU A 79 -1.29 -17.48 4.88
N PHE A 80 -1.80 -16.61 5.74
CA PHE A 80 -3.23 -16.44 5.99
C PHE A 80 -3.72 -15.12 5.39
N THR A 81 -4.98 -15.07 5.01
CA THR A 81 -5.53 -13.95 4.24
C THR A 81 -6.58 -13.16 5.01
N LEU A 82 -6.53 -11.83 4.87
CA LEU A 82 -7.52 -10.92 5.44
C LEU A 82 -8.92 -11.27 4.93
N SER A 83 -9.91 -11.16 5.80
CA SER A 83 -11.33 -11.48 5.61
C SER A 83 -11.65 -12.97 5.44
N SER A 84 -10.70 -13.82 5.05
CA SER A 84 -10.87 -15.28 5.05
C SER A 84 -10.50 -15.88 6.39
N ASP A 85 -9.29 -15.60 6.86
CA ASP A 85 -8.70 -16.21 8.06
C ASP A 85 -8.73 -15.28 9.27
N TYR A 86 -8.62 -13.97 9.03
CA TYR A 86 -8.64 -12.98 10.09
C TYR A 86 -9.30 -11.69 9.63
N THR A 87 -9.80 -10.90 10.58
CA THR A 87 -10.28 -9.53 10.39
C THR A 87 -9.42 -8.57 11.18
N ILE A 88 -9.32 -7.33 10.70
CA ILE A 88 -8.65 -6.24 11.41
C ILE A 88 -9.69 -5.17 11.73
N ASP A 89 -9.73 -4.75 12.99
CA ASP A 89 -10.36 -3.52 13.41
C ASP A 89 -9.26 -2.44 13.47
N TYR A 90 -9.29 -1.50 12.51
CA TYR A 90 -8.27 -0.47 12.41
C TYR A 90 -8.48 0.69 13.41
N GLU A 91 -9.71 0.88 13.89
CA GLU A 91 -10.04 1.92 14.87
C GLU A 91 -9.49 1.53 16.23
N ASP A 92 -9.81 0.30 16.65
CA ASP A 92 -9.41 -0.22 17.96
C ASP A 92 -8.06 -0.98 17.93
N GLY A 93 -7.52 -1.24 16.74
CA GLY A 93 -6.23 -1.92 16.55
C GLY A 93 -6.27 -3.42 16.89
N TYR A 94 -7.44 -4.06 16.74
CA TYR A 94 -7.61 -5.48 17.03
C TYR A 94 -7.48 -6.36 15.79
N ILE A 95 -7.01 -7.58 16.00
CA ILE A 95 -7.01 -8.63 15.00
C ILE A 95 -7.75 -9.82 15.58
N ALA A 96 -8.75 -10.30 14.85
CA ALA A 96 -9.57 -11.42 15.27
C ALA A 96 -9.54 -12.53 14.21
N ARG A 97 -9.44 -13.78 14.65
CA ARG A 97 -9.58 -14.93 13.75
C ARG A 97 -11.05 -15.06 13.32
N THR A 98 -11.29 -15.36 12.05
CA THR A 98 -12.65 -15.66 11.57
C THR A 98 -13.11 -17.05 12.05
N GLN A 99 -14.42 -17.29 11.98
CA GLN A 99 -14.99 -18.59 12.37
C GLN A 99 -14.54 -19.75 11.45
N ASN A 100 -14.20 -19.46 10.20
CA ASN A 100 -13.80 -20.44 9.18
C ASN A 100 -12.30 -20.40 8.85
N SER A 101 -11.50 -19.77 9.72
CA SER A 101 -10.07 -19.64 9.49
C SER A 101 -9.35 -20.99 9.53
N GLU A 102 -8.31 -21.10 8.71
CA GLU A 102 -7.39 -22.22 8.74
C GLU A 102 -6.30 -22.05 9.82
N ILE A 103 -6.22 -20.89 10.49
CA ILE A 103 -5.24 -20.61 11.56
C ILE A 103 -5.49 -21.56 12.74
N PRO A 104 -4.53 -22.45 13.08
CA PRO A 104 -4.70 -23.42 14.17
C PRO A 104 -4.83 -22.75 15.55
N ASP A 105 -5.58 -23.39 16.44
CA ASP A 105 -5.66 -22.97 17.84
C ASP A 105 -4.27 -22.99 18.50
N GLY A 106 -3.90 -21.89 19.14
CA GLY A 106 -2.59 -21.73 19.80
C GLY A 106 -1.41 -21.47 18.86
N ALA A 107 -1.67 -21.28 17.56
CA ALA A 107 -0.63 -20.87 16.62
C ALA A 107 -0.08 -19.47 16.96
N THR A 108 1.22 -19.28 16.78
CA THR A 108 1.84 -17.95 16.82
C THR A 108 1.78 -17.35 15.43
N VAL A 109 1.10 -16.21 15.29
CA VAL A 109 1.00 -15.48 14.02
C VAL A 109 1.99 -14.33 14.04
N LEU A 110 2.78 -14.21 12.98
CA LEU A 110 3.66 -13.07 12.74
C LEU A 110 2.95 -12.13 11.76
N ILE A 111 2.94 -10.84 12.08
CA ILE A 111 2.27 -9.83 11.27
C ILE A 111 3.32 -8.80 10.86
N ASP A 112 3.51 -8.69 9.54
CA ASP A 112 4.24 -7.56 8.97
C ASP A 112 3.24 -6.44 8.69
N TYR A 113 3.53 -5.23 9.18
CA TYR A 113 2.67 -4.07 8.99
C TYR A 113 3.51 -2.83 8.74
N THR A 114 3.04 -1.99 7.82
CA THR A 114 3.61 -0.68 7.58
C THR A 114 2.61 0.38 8.05
N ILE A 115 3.06 1.27 8.94
CA ILE A 115 2.24 2.41 9.38
C ILE A 115 2.31 3.48 8.28
N CYS A 116 1.27 3.60 7.48
CA CYS A 116 1.11 4.72 6.56
C CYS A 116 0.55 5.94 7.31
N LYS A 117 1.41 6.89 7.70
CA LYS A 117 0.97 8.23 8.12
C LYS A 117 0.57 9.01 6.87
N GLY A 118 -0.68 8.91 6.47
CA GLY A 118 -1.21 9.63 5.32
C GLY A 118 -2.65 9.31 4.95
N GLY A 119 -3.39 8.62 5.83
CA GLY A 119 -4.84 8.53 5.68
C GLY A 119 -5.45 9.90 5.88
N ILE A 120 -6.43 10.24 5.05
CA ILE A 120 -7.35 11.32 5.36
C ILE A 120 -8.31 10.76 6.40
N GLU A 121 -8.48 11.45 7.52
CA GLU A 121 -9.52 11.11 8.51
C GLU A 121 -10.90 11.28 7.84
N ASP A 122 -11.82 10.34 8.06
CA ASP A 122 -13.16 10.39 7.48
C ASP A 122 -13.88 11.71 7.84
N GLU A 123 -13.59 12.27 9.02
CA GLU A 123 -14.07 13.59 9.43
C GLU A 123 -13.65 14.72 8.48
N LEU A 124 -12.45 14.66 7.88
CA LEU A 124 -12.01 15.64 6.90
C LEU A 124 -12.76 15.48 5.57
N ILE A 125 -13.08 14.24 5.19
CA ILE A 125 -13.86 13.95 3.98
C ILE A 125 -15.28 14.50 4.16
N ASP A 126 -15.92 14.19 5.28
CA ASP A 126 -17.27 14.67 5.59
C ASP A 126 -17.35 16.21 5.63
N GLN A 127 -16.37 16.86 6.26
CA GLN A 127 -16.29 18.34 6.26
C GLN A 127 -16.08 18.90 4.84
N ALA A 128 -15.24 18.26 4.03
CA ALA A 128 -14.99 18.69 2.66
C ALA A 128 -16.24 18.56 1.78
N ILE A 129 -17.05 17.52 1.98
CA ILE A 129 -18.33 17.34 1.28
C ILE A 129 -19.27 18.49 1.64
N ILE A 130 -19.47 18.77 2.94
CA ILE A 130 -20.35 19.85 3.41
C ILE A 130 -19.89 21.21 2.86
N GLU A 131 -18.60 21.52 2.93
CA GLU A 131 -18.06 22.78 2.40
C GLU A 131 -18.24 22.88 0.89
N ALA A 132 -18.01 21.79 0.14
CA ALA A 132 -18.21 21.75 -1.30
C ALA A 132 -19.68 22.01 -1.67
N GLU A 133 -20.63 21.35 -0.99
CA GLU A 133 -22.06 21.54 -1.22
C GLU A 133 -22.49 22.99 -0.92
N ASP A 134 -22.02 23.58 0.18
CA ASP A 134 -22.30 24.97 0.52
C ASP A 134 -21.74 25.98 -0.49
N ILE A 135 -20.54 25.74 -1.03
CA ILE A 135 -19.96 26.56 -2.11
C ILE A 135 -20.81 26.40 -3.39
N MET A 136 -21.18 25.17 -3.71
CA MET A 136 -21.96 24.84 -4.89
C MET A 136 -23.31 25.56 -4.84
N LEU A 137 -24.10 25.35 -3.78
CA LEU A 137 -25.45 25.89 -3.60
C LEU A 137 -25.49 27.42 -3.67
N ARG A 138 -24.47 28.11 -3.15
CA ARG A 138 -24.38 29.58 -3.25
C ARG A 138 -24.14 30.09 -4.67
N SER A 139 -23.67 29.23 -5.56
CA SER A 139 -23.24 29.57 -6.92
C SER A 139 -24.27 29.17 -7.99
N LEU A 140 -25.22 28.29 -7.64
CA LEU A 140 -26.25 27.78 -8.55
C LEU A 140 -27.27 28.85 -8.95
N ALA A 141 -27.79 28.72 -10.17
CA ALA A 141 -28.96 29.46 -10.60
C ALA A 141 -30.19 29.06 -9.77
N PRO A 142 -31.21 29.95 -9.62
CA PRO A 142 -32.38 29.71 -8.75
C PRO A 142 -33.23 28.48 -9.09
N GLU A 143 -33.02 27.90 -10.27
CA GLU A 143 -33.71 26.73 -10.81
C GLU A 143 -33.06 25.40 -10.39
N TYR A 144 -31.90 25.43 -9.74
CA TYR A 144 -31.22 24.27 -9.17
C TYR A 144 -31.12 24.39 -7.65
N ASP A 145 -31.22 23.26 -6.96
CA ASP A 145 -31.13 23.19 -5.50
C ASP A 145 -30.37 21.93 -5.04
N ALA A 146 -30.32 21.74 -3.72
CA ALA A 146 -29.64 20.61 -3.08
C ALA A 146 -30.26 19.24 -3.39
N LEU A 147 -31.47 19.19 -3.97
CA LEU A 147 -32.15 17.96 -4.35
C LEU A 147 -31.96 17.63 -5.82
N SER A 148 -31.20 18.44 -6.56
CA SER A 148 -30.90 18.19 -7.97
C SER A 148 -30.10 16.89 -8.13
N THR A 149 -30.62 15.99 -8.97
CA THR A 149 -29.95 14.73 -9.34
C THR A 149 -29.25 14.85 -10.69
N ASP A 150 -28.88 16.06 -11.10
CA ASP A 150 -28.16 16.27 -12.36
C ASP A 150 -26.72 15.75 -12.21
N GLN A 151 -26.32 14.87 -13.12
CA GLN A 151 -25.00 14.24 -13.08
C GLN A 151 -23.85 15.25 -13.14
N GLY A 152 -24.04 16.38 -13.82
CA GLY A 152 -23.07 17.47 -13.88
C GLY A 152 -22.83 18.13 -12.53
N LEU A 153 -23.89 18.32 -11.74
CA LEU A 153 -23.81 18.84 -10.37
C LEU A 153 -23.19 17.84 -9.40
N GLU A 154 -23.56 16.56 -9.49
CA GLU A 154 -22.92 15.50 -8.69
C GLU A 154 -21.41 15.39 -9.00
N THR A 155 -21.06 15.49 -10.29
CA THR A 155 -19.66 15.48 -10.74
C THR A 155 -18.93 16.71 -10.21
N ALA A 156 -19.55 17.89 -10.27
CA ALA A 156 -18.98 19.11 -9.72
C ALA A 156 -18.74 19.03 -8.20
N ALA A 157 -19.73 18.56 -7.44
CA ALA A 157 -19.63 18.37 -5.99
C ALA A 157 -18.48 17.43 -5.63
N THR A 158 -18.35 16.31 -6.35
CA THR A 158 -17.25 15.35 -6.18
C THR A 158 -15.89 16.02 -6.44
N LEU A 159 -15.75 16.74 -7.55
CA LEU A 159 -14.51 17.41 -7.93
C LEU A 159 -14.11 18.52 -6.96
N LEU A 160 -15.10 19.26 -6.45
CA LEU A 160 -14.88 20.31 -5.46
C LEU A 160 -14.47 19.72 -4.11
N THR A 161 -15.12 18.63 -3.69
CA THR A 161 -14.72 17.86 -2.49
C THR A 161 -13.26 17.42 -2.59
N LEU A 162 -12.86 16.82 -3.73
CA LEU A 162 -11.46 16.42 -3.97
C LEU A 162 -10.49 17.61 -3.90
N SER A 163 -10.89 18.79 -4.35
CA SER A 163 -10.06 19.99 -4.26
C SER A 163 -9.82 20.43 -2.82
N ILE A 164 -10.84 20.34 -1.96
CA ILE A 164 -10.79 20.72 -0.53
C ILE A 164 -9.96 19.69 0.25
N VAL A 165 -10.18 18.40 0.00
CA VAL A 165 -9.39 17.31 0.58
C VAL A 165 -7.90 17.47 0.23
N ALA A 166 -7.57 17.74 -1.04
CA ALA A 166 -6.18 17.97 -1.45
C ALA A 166 -5.56 19.19 -0.75
N ARG A 167 -6.36 20.24 -0.48
CA ARG A 167 -5.92 21.41 0.28
C ARG A 167 -5.65 21.06 1.75
N GLY A 168 -6.53 20.26 2.37
CA GLY A 168 -6.34 19.73 3.71
C GLY A 168 -5.07 18.88 3.84
N LEU A 169 -4.81 18.01 2.87
CA LEU A 169 -3.58 17.22 2.79
C LEU A 169 -2.32 18.07 2.65
N ALA A 170 -2.37 19.14 1.85
CA ALA A 170 -1.26 20.08 1.74
C ALA A 170 -0.94 20.73 3.11
N ALA A 171 -1.97 21.18 3.84
CA ALA A 171 -1.82 21.77 5.16
C ALA A 171 -1.32 20.76 6.21
N GLY A 172 -1.85 19.54 6.19
CA GLY A 172 -1.39 18.43 7.02
C GLY A 172 0.09 18.14 6.79
N THR A 173 0.50 18.02 5.53
CA THR A 173 1.90 17.75 5.14
C THR A 173 2.87 18.82 5.67
N LEU A 174 2.47 20.10 5.65
CA LEU A 174 3.29 21.20 6.17
C LEU A 174 3.37 21.23 7.70
N THR A 175 2.35 20.72 8.40
CA THR A 175 2.26 20.78 9.87
C THR A 175 2.86 19.54 10.54
N SER A 176 2.74 18.37 9.92
CA SER A 176 3.17 17.09 10.51
C SER A 176 4.63 16.72 10.18
N ASP A 177 5.18 17.25 9.09
CA ASP A 177 6.36 16.67 8.47
C ASP A 177 7.59 17.59 8.56
N ARG A 178 8.60 17.16 9.34
CA ARG A 178 9.90 17.86 9.45
C ARG A 178 10.89 17.47 8.34
N ALA A 179 10.44 16.66 7.37
CA ALA A 179 11.24 16.20 6.26
C ALA A 179 11.60 17.34 5.29
N SER A 180 12.80 17.27 4.69
CA SER A 180 13.28 18.24 3.70
C SER A 180 12.37 18.38 2.47
N ASP A 181 11.55 17.35 2.16
CA ASP A 181 10.64 17.32 1.01
C ASP A 181 9.17 17.63 1.33
N ALA A 182 8.85 17.97 2.59
CA ALA A 182 7.48 18.30 2.98
C ALA A 182 6.90 19.45 2.13
N TYR A 183 7.72 20.45 1.81
CA TYR A 183 7.33 21.57 0.96
C TYR A 183 7.00 21.15 -0.48
N ASN A 184 7.82 20.28 -1.07
CA ASN A 184 7.60 19.79 -2.44
C ASN A 184 6.31 18.97 -2.52
N ARG A 185 6.08 18.09 -1.53
CA ARG A 185 4.82 17.32 -1.46
C ARG A 185 3.60 18.20 -1.25
N ALA A 186 3.67 19.17 -0.35
CA ALA A 186 2.57 20.11 -0.13
C ALA A 186 2.25 20.92 -1.40
N ARG A 187 3.26 21.27 -2.19
CA ARG A 187 3.08 21.95 -3.48
C ARG A 187 2.36 21.05 -4.50
N GLU A 188 2.69 19.76 -4.58
CA GLU A 188 1.97 18.84 -5.46
C GLU A 188 0.50 18.70 -5.06
N TRP A 189 0.21 18.65 -3.76
CA TRP A 189 -1.17 18.66 -3.27
C TRP A 189 -1.92 19.96 -3.61
N GLN A 190 -1.26 21.11 -3.53
CA GLN A 190 -1.84 22.38 -3.97
C GLN A 190 -2.11 22.40 -5.48
N ASN A 191 -1.21 21.85 -6.30
CA ASN A 191 -1.40 21.74 -7.74
C ASN A 191 -2.63 20.86 -8.06
N LEU A 192 -2.78 19.73 -7.38
CA LEU A 192 -3.94 18.85 -7.51
C LEU A 192 -5.23 19.53 -7.07
N SER A 193 -5.20 20.26 -5.95
CA SER A 193 -6.34 21.05 -5.46
C SER A 193 -6.83 22.04 -6.54
N ALA A 194 -5.91 22.85 -7.09
CA ALA A 194 -6.25 23.82 -8.14
C ALA A 194 -6.72 23.17 -9.44
N PHE A 195 -6.21 21.99 -9.78
CA PHE A 195 -6.64 21.23 -10.95
C PHE A 195 -8.08 20.73 -10.81
N TRP A 196 -8.43 20.15 -9.67
CA TRP A 196 -9.78 19.64 -9.41
C TRP A 196 -10.80 20.76 -9.26
N GLU A 197 -10.43 21.85 -8.57
CA GLU A 197 -11.27 23.03 -8.45
C GLU A 197 -11.64 23.59 -9.83
N ARG A 198 -10.67 23.72 -10.75
CA ARG A 198 -10.95 24.18 -12.12
C ARG A 198 -11.94 23.27 -12.84
N LYS A 199 -11.74 21.95 -12.76
CA LYS A 199 -12.65 20.97 -13.39
C LYS A 199 -14.04 21.01 -12.77
N ALA A 200 -14.14 21.26 -11.46
CA ALA A 200 -15.43 21.42 -10.78
C ALA A 200 -16.18 22.62 -11.37
N TRP A 201 -15.53 23.78 -11.50
CA TRP A 201 -16.13 24.97 -12.09
C TRP A 201 -16.51 24.79 -13.56
N ASP A 202 -15.69 24.10 -14.34
CA ASP A 202 -16.01 23.76 -15.73
C ASP A 202 -17.27 22.88 -15.82
N ALA A 203 -17.42 21.90 -14.91
CA ALA A 203 -18.59 21.04 -14.83
C ALA A 203 -19.83 21.80 -14.32
N MET A 204 -19.66 22.75 -13.39
CA MET A 204 -20.75 23.61 -12.89
C MET A 204 -21.22 24.64 -13.91
N GLY A 205 -20.39 25.01 -14.88
CA GLY A 205 -20.64 26.12 -15.81
C GLY A 205 -22.08 26.25 -16.36
N PRO A 206 -22.73 25.17 -16.80
CA PRO A 206 -24.11 25.20 -17.29
C PRO A 206 -25.19 25.54 -16.24
N PHE A 207 -24.88 25.40 -14.95
CA PHE A 207 -25.82 25.48 -13.82
C PHE A 207 -25.64 26.76 -12.98
N LEU A 208 -24.63 27.57 -13.30
CA LEU A 208 -24.29 28.78 -12.54
C LEU A 208 -25.28 29.91 -12.81
N ASP A 209 -25.57 30.71 -11.78
CA ASP A 209 -26.28 31.97 -11.94
C ASP A 209 -25.40 32.96 -12.75
N PRO A 210 -25.86 33.47 -13.92
CA PRO A 210 -25.13 34.50 -14.67
C PRO A 210 -24.84 35.76 -13.84
N CYS A 211 -25.60 36.01 -12.78
CA CYS A 211 -25.41 37.12 -11.85
C CYS A 211 -24.39 36.82 -10.73
N SER A 212 -24.17 35.55 -10.35
CA SER A 212 -23.17 35.17 -9.32
C SER A 212 -21.73 35.20 -9.85
N LEU A 213 -21.55 35.12 -11.18
CA LEU A 213 -20.25 35.24 -11.85
C LEU A 213 -19.66 36.67 -11.90
N ARG A 214 -20.37 37.69 -11.39
CA ARG A 214 -19.86 39.08 -11.31
C ARG A 214 -19.22 39.41 -9.96
N SER A 215 -17.95 39.01 -9.86
CA SER A 215 -16.82 39.71 -9.17
C SER A 215 -16.64 39.58 -7.64
N PRO A 216 -15.37 39.61 -7.19
CA PRO A 216 -14.70 40.90 -6.99
C PRO A 216 -13.42 41.11 -7.82
N VAL A 217 -13.45 42.14 -8.66
CA VAL A 217 -12.28 42.84 -9.19
C VAL A 217 -11.91 43.97 -8.22
N ALA A 218 -10.64 43.94 -7.82
CA ALA A 218 -9.80 45.04 -7.32
C ALA A 218 -10.19 45.77 -6.03
N GLN A 219 -9.47 45.46 -4.95
CA GLN A 219 -8.59 46.43 -4.26
C GLN A 219 -7.25 45.77 -3.93
#